data_AF-A0A940R8W5-F1
#
_entry.id   AF-A0A940R8W5-F1
#
_cell.length_a   1.000
_cell.length_b   1.000
_cell.length_c   1.000
_cell.angle_alpha   90.00
_cell.angle_beta   90.00
_cell.angle_gamma   90.00
#
_symmetry.space_group_name_H-M   'P 1'
#
loop_
_entity.id
_entity.type
_entity.pdbx_description
1 polymer ?
#
loop_
_entity_poly.entity_id
_entity_poly.type
_entity_poly.pdbx_seq_one_letter_code
_entity_poly.pdbx_strand_id
1 'polypeptide(L)'
;MKSLTTALIISFFALNTFAASFAETMGWGNPGRGGGHGGGWDRPNVTCSATDKGWEEHWGGHSDCNSCLKKHGSCIETCSADYYVTTAEGLDYRGYKMTVESRGNSRYQTEREAIERCSYFYRYNNCRVLKTESRSETVSRRSCR
;
A
#
# COMPACT_ATOMS: atom_id res chain seq x y z
N MET A 1 41.50 -26.56 45.05
CA MET A 1 41.19 -25.36 44.23
C MET A 1 39.88 -25.62 43.51
N LYS A 2 38.91 -24.73 43.64
CA LYS A 2 37.57 -24.82 43.03
C LYS A 2 37.62 -24.28 41.61
N SER A 3 36.95 -24.94 40.67
CA SER A 3 36.09 -24.29 39.67
C SER A 3 35.30 -25.33 38.89
N LEU A 4 34.05 -25.51 39.30
CA LEU A 4 32.94 -25.92 38.43
C LEU A 4 32.75 -24.81 37.39
N THR A 5 32.73 -25.16 36.10
CA THR A 5 32.18 -24.29 35.04
C THR A 5 31.62 -25.20 33.95
N THR A 6 30.33 -25.56 34.05
CA THR A 6 29.16 -24.90 33.45
C THR A 6 28.91 -25.36 32.02
N ALA A 7 27.72 -25.91 31.84
CA ALA A 7 27.25 -26.69 30.70
C ALA A 7 27.09 -25.89 29.41
N LEU A 8 27.23 -26.65 28.32
CA LEU A 8 26.79 -26.43 26.94
C LEU A 8 25.49 -25.63 26.81
N ILE A 9 25.53 -24.59 25.99
CA ILE A 9 24.36 -24.09 25.23
C ILE A 9 24.71 -24.18 23.75
N ILE A 10 24.28 -25.29 23.13
CA ILE A 10 24.12 -25.42 21.68
C ILE A 10 22.71 -24.91 21.38
N SER A 11 22.60 -23.85 20.57
CA SER A 11 21.53 -23.62 19.59
C SER A 11 21.70 -22.22 19.00
N PHE A 12 22.50 -22.09 17.95
CA PHE A 12 22.44 -20.93 17.05
C PHE A 12 21.97 -21.40 15.68
N PHE A 13 20.72 -21.01 15.38
CA PHE A 13 20.12 -20.78 14.07
C PHE A 13 20.34 -21.85 13.00
N ALA A 14 19.36 -22.75 12.92
CA ALA A 14 19.11 -23.52 11.73
C ALA A 14 18.82 -22.58 10.54
N LEU A 15 19.78 -22.53 9.61
CA LEU A 15 19.59 -22.68 8.17
C LEU A 15 18.49 -21.83 7.53
N ASN A 16 18.88 -20.64 7.08
CA ASN A 16 18.22 -19.93 5.97
C ASN A 16 18.46 -20.69 4.65
N THR A 17 17.55 -21.58 4.31
CA THR A 17 17.39 -22.24 3.01
C THR A 17 15.94 -22.69 2.95
N PHE A 18 15.17 -22.58 1.88
CA PHE A 18 15.28 -21.98 0.55
C PHE A 18 13.87 -22.20 -0.05
N ALA A 19 13.31 -21.20 -0.71
CA ALA A 19 12.23 -21.31 -1.70
C ALA A 19 10.97 -22.19 -1.41
N ALA A 20 9.93 -21.54 -0.88
CA ALA A 20 8.50 -21.70 -1.24
C ALA A 20 7.77 -20.65 -0.37
N SER A 21 7.45 -19.44 -0.84
CA SER A 21 6.45 -19.18 -1.88
C SER A 21 6.75 -17.84 -2.59
N PHE A 22 7.73 -17.83 -3.50
CA PHE A 22 7.89 -16.76 -4.51
C PHE A 22 6.78 -16.82 -5.59
N ALA A 23 5.77 -17.68 -5.41
CA ALA A 23 4.62 -17.86 -6.28
C ALA A 23 3.36 -17.09 -5.85
N GLU A 24 3.30 -16.50 -4.64
CA GLU A 24 2.20 -15.57 -4.27
C GLU A 24 2.52 -14.11 -4.61
N THR A 25 3.80 -13.78 -4.85
CA THR A 25 4.25 -12.47 -5.36
C THR A 25 3.91 -12.25 -6.85
N MET A 26 3.43 -13.28 -7.56
CA MET A 26 2.92 -13.19 -8.94
C MET A 26 1.50 -13.75 -9.04
N GLY A 27 0.61 -13.27 -8.17
CA GLY A 27 -0.83 -13.53 -8.25
C GLY A 27 -1.47 -12.85 -9.47
N TRP A 28 -1.36 -13.50 -10.63
CA TRP A 28 -2.34 -13.39 -11.71
C TRP A 28 -3.73 -13.75 -11.15
N GLY A 29 -4.47 -12.73 -10.74
CA GLY A 29 -5.83 -12.85 -10.24
C GLY A 29 -6.70 -11.70 -10.72
N ASN A 30 -6.77 -11.52 -12.04
CA ASN A 30 -7.73 -10.61 -12.66
C ASN A 30 -8.98 -11.42 -13.02
N PRO A 31 -10.13 -11.11 -12.41
CA PRO A 31 -11.36 -11.06 -13.19
C PRO A 31 -12.16 -9.83 -12.81
N GLY A 32 -11.96 -8.73 -13.55
CA GLY A 32 -12.76 -7.52 -13.40
C GLY A 32 -12.66 -6.56 -14.59
N ARG A 33 -12.88 -7.05 -15.81
CA ARG A 33 -13.10 -6.19 -16.98
C ARG A 33 -14.40 -5.38 -16.81
N GLY A 34 -14.24 -4.08 -16.60
CA GLY A 34 -15.16 -3.01 -17.01
C GLY A 34 -14.28 -1.77 -17.22
N GLY A 35 -14.01 -1.32 -18.44
CA GLY A 35 -14.99 -0.76 -19.36
C GLY A 35 -15.23 0.71 -18.96
N GLY A 36 -14.55 1.66 -19.61
CA GLY A 36 -14.87 3.08 -19.44
C GLY A 36 -13.71 4.04 -19.69
N HIS A 37 -13.78 4.73 -20.82
CA HIS A 37 -13.07 5.98 -21.08
C HIS A 37 -13.38 7.03 -20.01
N GLY A 38 -12.38 7.77 -19.55
CA GLY A 38 -12.61 9.00 -18.77
C GLY A 38 -11.40 9.41 -17.94
N GLY A 39 -10.89 10.62 -18.17
CA GLY A 39 -9.85 11.23 -17.32
C GLY A 39 -10.31 11.28 -15.87
N GLY A 40 -9.72 10.43 -15.04
CA GLY A 40 -10.00 10.32 -13.63
C GLY A 40 -8.84 9.59 -12.98
N TRP A 41 -8.35 10.17 -11.88
CA TRP A 41 -7.32 9.62 -11.00
C TRP A 41 -7.41 8.10 -10.90
N ASP A 42 -6.32 7.39 -11.20
CA ASP A 42 -6.28 5.94 -11.05
C ASP A 42 -6.71 5.58 -9.63
N ARG A 43 -7.70 4.69 -9.52
CA ARG A 43 -8.26 4.28 -8.24
C ARG A 43 -7.12 3.69 -7.38
N PRO A 44 -6.96 4.14 -6.13
CA PRO A 44 -5.88 3.70 -5.26
C PRO A 44 -5.91 2.18 -5.09
N ASN A 45 -4.76 1.55 -4.85
CA ASN A 45 -4.70 0.09 -4.65
C ASN A 45 -5.38 -0.27 -3.33
N VAL A 46 -6.63 -0.76 -3.39
CA VAL A 46 -7.43 -1.08 -2.21
C VAL A 46 -7.20 -2.52 -1.78
N THR A 47 -6.73 -2.70 -0.55
CA THR A 47 -6.58 -3.99 0.11
C THR A 47 -7.54 -4.07 1.29
N CYS A 48 -8.31 -5.16 1.39
CA CYS A 48 -9.22 -5.38 2.50
C CYS A 48 -8.76 -6.56 3.36
N SER A 49 -8.94 -6.45 4.67
CA SER A 49 -8.79 -7.55 5.62
C SER A 49 -9.94 -7.55 6.61
N ALA A 50 -10.43 -8.74 6.96
CA ALA A 50 -11.45 -8.93 7.98
C ALA A 50 -10.81 -9.54 9.22
N THR A 51 -11.02 -8.91 10.38
CA THR A 51 -10.55 -9.44 11.65
C THR A 51 -11.71 -9.69 12.59
N ASP A 52 -11.55 -10.59 13.54
CA ASP A 52 -12.51 -10.75 14.62
C ASP A 52 -12.52 -9.50 15.53
N LYS A 53 -13.49 -9.43 16.45
CA LYS A 53 -13.53 -8.39 17.50
C LYS A 53 -12.75 -8.80 18.76
N GLY A 54 -12.10 -9.96 18.73
CA GLY A 54 -11.52 -10.64 19.88
C GLY A 54 -10.00 -10.58 19.90
N TRP A 55 -9.41 -11.38 20.79
CA TRP A 55 -7.96 -11.65 20.83
C TRP A 55 -7.63 -13.01 20.19
N GLU A 56 -8.62 -13.70 19.60
CA GLU A 56 -8.54 -15.08 19.15
C GLU A 56 -7.86 -15.20 17.77
N GLU A 57 -7.81 -14.12 16.99
CA GLU A 57 -7.00 -14.08 15.78
C GLU A 57 -5.53 -13.80 16.09
N HIS A 58 -4.78 -14.89 16.28
CA HIS A 58 -3.37 -14.79 16.65
C HIS A 58 -2.48 -14.18 15.56
N TRP A 59 -2.75 -14.37 14.26
CA TRP A 59 -1.91 -13.86 13.17
C TRP A 59 -2.68 -13.73 11.85
N GLY A 60 -2.88 -12.51 11.34
CA GLY A 60 -3.08 -12.26 9.90
C GLY A 60 -4.50 -11.94 9.39
N GLY A 61 -5.54 -12.02 10.21
CA GLY A 61 -6.93 -11.79 9.76
C GLY A 61 -7.36 -12.71 8.60
N HIS A 62 -8.51 -12.44 7.99
CA HIS A 62 -9.00 -13.12 6.79
C HIS A 62 -9.08 -12.15 5.61
N SER A 63 -9.12 -12.70 4.40
CA SER A 63 -9.24 -11.92 3.15
C SER A 63 -10.56 -11.17 3.01
N ASP A 64 -11.61 -11.62 3.70
CA ASP A 64 -12.98 -11.11 3.53
C ASP A 64 -13.88 -11.43 4.73
N CYS A 65 -15.00 -10.70 4.83
CA CYS A 65 -16.01 -10.93 5.88
C CYS A 65 -16.48 -12.40 5.99
N ASN A 66 -16.66 -13.11 4.87
CA ASN A 66 -17.28 -14.45 4.88
C ASN A 66 -16.31 -15.50 5.42
N SER A 67 -15.04 -15.44 5.02
CA SER A 67 -13.99 -16.30 5.57
C SER A 67 -13.80 -16.08 7.07
N CYS A 68 -13.91 -14.83 7.54
CA CYS A 68 -13.89 -14.52 8.96
C CYS A 68 -15.13 -15.05 9.70
N LEU A 69 -16.34 -14.80 9.18
CA LEU A 69 -17.60 -15.22 9.83
C LEU A 69 -17.77 -16.74 9.95
N LYS A 70 -17.12 -17.52 9.08
CA LYS A 70 -17.11 -18.99 9.18
C LYS A 70 -16.41 -19.50 10.44
N LYS A 71 -15.47 -18.73 10.98
CA LYS A 71 -14.67 -19.11 12.15
C LYS A 71 -15.04 -18.30 13.38
N HIS A 72 -15.51 -17.07 13.20
CA HIS A 72 -15.80 -16.12 14.26
C HIS A 72 -17.25 -15.64 14.16
N GLY A 73 -17.92 -15.45 15.31
CA GLY A 73 -19.32 -15.00 15.32
C GLY A 73 -19.51 -13.52 14.95
N SER A 74 -18.44 -12.72 14.93
CA SER A 74 -18.51 -11.31 14.51
C SER A 74 -17.16 -10.83 14.01
N CYS A 75 -17.17 -10.13 12.88
CA CYS A 75 -15.96 -9.63 12.24
C CYS A 75 -16.05 -8.14 11.91
N ILE A 76 -14.90 -7.52 11.69
CA ILE A 76 -14.74 -6.17 11.16
C ILE A 76 -13.85 -6.25 9.92
N GLU A 77 -14.40 -5.92 8.77
CA GLU A 77 -13.63 -5.74 7.55
C GLU A 77 -13.14 -4.30 7.46
N THR A 78 -11.84 -4.12 7.26
CA THR A 78 -11.17 -2.85 7.05
C THR A 78 -10.50 -2.88 5.69
N CYS A 79 -10.83 -1.92 4.84
CA CYS A 79 -10.18 -1.71 3.56
C CYS A 79 -9.29 -0.48 3.65
N SER A 80 -8.02 -0.66 3.31
CA SER A 80 -7.02 0.39 3.22
C SER A 80 -6.65 0.59 1.75
N ALA A 81 -6.43 1.84 1.38
CA ALA A 81 -6.02 2.21 0.05
C ALA A 81 -4.61 2.81 0.11
N ASP A 82 -3.68 2.16 -0.61
CA ASP A 82 -2.30 2.60 -0.70
C ASP A 82 -2.10 3.37 -2.01
N TYR A 83 -1.56 4.58 -1.90
CA TYR A 83 -1.28 5.43 -3.04
C TYR A 83 -0.05 6.31 -2.82
N TYR A 84 0.53 6.77 -3.91
CA TYR A 84 1.60 7.76 -3.91
C TYR A 84 1.00 9.14 -4.14
N VAL A 85 1.55 10.14 -3.44
CA VAL A 85 1.27 11.54 -3.66
C VAL A 85 2.56 12.22 -4.08
N THR A 86 2.53 12.86 -5.24
CA THR A 86 3.68 13.60 -5.74
C THR A 86 3.34 15.08 -5.87
N THR A 87 4.22 15.93 -5.33
CA THR A 87 4.14 17.37 -5.48
C THR A 87 5.22 17.83 -6.46
N ALA A 88 4.82 18.55 -7.52
CA ALA A 88 5.70 19.26 -8.43
C ALA A 88 5.61 20.77 -8.23
N GLU A 89 6.70 21.48 -8.47
CA GLU A 89 6.79 22.94 -8.45
C GLU A 89 7.11 23.44 -9.85
N GLY A 90 6.47 24.54 -10.26
CA GLY A 90 6.82 25.30 -11.46
C GLY A 90 6.68 26.79 -11.23
N LEU A 91 7.03 27.59 -12.22
CA LEU A 91 6.90 29.04 -12.20
C LEU A 91 5.77 29.47 -13.14
N ASP A 92 4.89 30.34 -12.67
CA ASP A 92 3.90 30.97 -13.53
C ASP A 92 4.55 32.04 -14.46
N TYR A 93 3.73 32.67 -15.30
CA TYR A 93 4.19 33.70 -16.23
C TYR A 93 4.73 34.98 -15.56
N ARG A 94 4.47 35.16 -14.25
CA ARG A 94 4.95 36.29 -13.45
C ARG A 94 6.17 35.92 -12.60
N GLY A 95 6.62 34.67 -12.65
CA GLY A 95 7.74 34.16 -11.86
C GLY A 95 7.37 33.71 -10.45
N TYR A 96 6.08 33.58 -10.12
CA TYR A 96 5.65 33.01 -8.86
C TYR A 96 5.75 31.49 -8.87
N LYS A 97 6.21 30.92 -7.75
CA LYS A 97 6.26 29.48 -7.54
C LYS A 97 4.87 28.93 -7.28
N MET A 98 4.49 27.96 -8.10
CA MET A 98 3.22 27.25 -8.02
C MET A 98 3.48 25.78 -7.78
N THR A 99 2.65 25.16 -6.95
CA THR A 99 2.74 23.72 -6.66
C THR A 99 1.54 22.98 -7.25
N VAL A 100 1.81 21.82 -7.82
CA VAL A 100 0.82 20.91 -8.40
C VAL A 100 0.95 19.55 -7.74
N GLU A 101 -0.15 18.95 -7.36
CA GLU A 101 -0.17 17.61 -6.77
C GLU A 101 -0.81 16.58 -7.71
N SER A 102 -0.23 15.40 -7.76
CA SER A 102 -0.79 14.20 -8.40
C SER A 102 -0.89 13.05 -7.38
N ARG A 103 -1.78 12.09 -7.67
CA ARG A 103 -2.02 10.90 -6.84
C ARG A 103 -2.22 9.68 -7.72
N GLY A 104 -1.77 8.51 -7.27
CA GLY A 104 -1.91 7.29 -8.05
C GLY A 104 -1.17 6.08 -7.47
N ASN A 105 -1.25 4.95 -8.17
CA ASN A 105 -0.85 3.63 -7.66
C ASN A 105 0.64 3.35 -7.74
N SER A 106 1.39 4.15 -8.49
CA SER A 106 2.84 3.99 -8.61
C SER A 106 3.56 5.33 -8.54
N ARG A 107 4.74 5.30 -7.92
CA ARG A 107 5.63 6.46 -7.84
C ARG A 107 5.96 7.03 -9.22
N TYR A 108 6.35 6.17 -10.16
CA TYR A 108 6.75 6.61 -11.51
C TYR A 108 5.61 7.31 -12.24
N GLN A 109 4.41 6.75 -12.20
CA GLN A 109 3.26 7.33 -12.88
C GLN A 109 2.84 8.66 -12.25
N THR A 110 2.82 8.73 -10.92
CA THR A 110 2.44 9.96 -10.20
C THR A 110 3.45 11.07 -10.46
N GLU A 111 4.75 10.79 -10.45
CA GLU A 111 5.79 11.75 -10.84
C GLU A 111 5.61 12.25 -12.27
N ARG A 112 5.38 11.35 -13.23
CA ARG A 112 5.13 11.72 -14.62
C ARG A 112 3.89 12.60 -14.75
N GLU A 113 2.80 12.23 -14.12
CA GLU A 113 1.54 12.99 -14.17
C GLU A 113 1.65 14.35 -13.47
N ALA A 114 2.40 14.46 -12.36
CA ALA A 114 2.65 15.74 -11.70
C ALA A 114 3.38 16.71 -12.63
N ILE A 115 4.42 16.23 -13.33
CA ILE A 115 5.18 17.02 -14.31
C ILE A 115 4.34 17.37 -15.52
N GLU A 116 3.57 16.41 -16.06
CA GLU A 116 2.67 16.65 -17.18
C GLU A 116 1.62 17.70 -16.82
N ARG A 117 1.01 17.62 -15.63
CA ARG A 117 0.06 18.63 -15.16
C ARG A 117 0.73 20.00 -14.98
N CYS A 118 1.90 20.03 -14.36
CA CYS A 118 2.64 21.28 -14.18
C CYS A 118 2.98 21.95 -15.53
N SER A 119 3.53 21.20 -16.48
CA SER A 119 4.06 21.75 -17.74
C SER A 119 3.03 21.89 -18.84
N TYR A 120 2.13 20.92 -19.01
CA TYR A 120 1.18 20.87 -20.12
C TYR A 120 -0.17 21.51 -19.75
N PHE A 121 -0.76 21.09 -18.63
CA PHE A 121 -2.09 21.58 -18.23
C PHE A 121 -2.05 22.99 -17.67
N TYR A 122 -1.12 23.27 -16.74
CA TYR A 122 -0.99 24.58 -16.10
C TYR A 122 0.01 25.51 -16.79
N ARG A 123 0.81 24.99 -17.73
CA ARG A 123 1.80 25.77 -18.51
C ARG A 123 2.80 26.53 -17.64
N TYR A 124 3.17 25.94 -16.52
CA TYR A 124 4.25 26.49 -15.70
C TYR A 124 5.61 26.16 -16.31
N ASN A 125 6.56 27.06 -16.11
CA ASN A 125 7.94 26.91 -16.54
C ASN A 125 8.78 26.25 -15.45
N ASN A 126 9.90 25.63 -15.83
CA ASN A 126 10.85 25.02 -14.89
C ASN A 126 10.22 24.00 -13.93
N CYS A 127 9.26 23.22 -14.42
CA CYS A 127 8.57 22.20 -13.64
C CYS A 127 9.54 21.11 -13.14
N ARG A 128 9.50 20.82 -11.85
CA ARG A 128 10.29 19.76 -11.21
C ARG A 128 9.50 19.08 -10.10
N VAL A 129 9.78 17.81 -9.85
CA VAL A 129 9.25 17.10 -8.68
C VAL A 129 9.95 17.62 -7.43
N LEU A 130 9.18 18.01 -6.42
CA LEU A 130 9.70 18.38 -5.11
C LEU A 130 9.79 17.17 -4.18
N LYS A 131 8.69 16.41 -4.09
CA LYS A 131 8.57 15.29 -3.17
C LYS A 131 7.55 14.28 -3.66
N THR A 132 7.79 13.02 -3.29
CA THR A 132 6.88 11.90 -3.50
C THR A 132 6.76 11.12 -2.19
N GLU A 133 5.54 10.93 -1.71
CA GLU A 133 5.24 10.25 -0.44
C GLU A 133 4.28 9.10 -0.70
N SER A 134 4.48 7.94 -0.05
CA SER A 134 3.48 6.88 0.01
C SER A 134 2.52 7.15 1.16
N ARG A 135 1.21 7.03 0.92
CA ARG A 135 0.15 7.18 1.92
C ARG A 135 -0.73 5.95 1.92
N SER A 136 -1.22 5.61 3.11
CA SER A 136 -2.23 4.58 3.32
C SER A 136 -3.39 5.20 4.08
N GLU A 137 -4.61 5.02 3.59
CA GLU A 137 -5.81 5.51 4.27
C GLU A 137 -6.89 4.44 4.33
N THR A 138 -7.63 4.38 5.43
CA THR A 138 -8.79 3.50 5.53
C THR A 138 -9.93 4.08 4.70
N VAL A 139 -10.31 3.39 3.64
CA VAL A 139 -11.41 3.80 2.73
C VAL A 139 -12.75 3.19 3.13
N SER A 140 -12.74 2.08 3.85
CA SER A 140 -13.94 1.44 4.35
C SER A 140 -13.66 0.67 5.63
N ARG A 141 -14.62 0.70 6.55
CA ARG A 141 -14.62 -0.15 7.73
C ARG A 141 -16.05 -0.57 8.01
N ARG A 142 -16.34 -1.87 7.97
CA ARG A 142 -17.70 -2.41 8.19
C ARG A 142 -17.70 -3.58 9.15
N SER A 143 -18.75 -3.69 9.96
CA SER A 143 -18.99 -4.88 10.78
C SER A 143 -19.66 -5.94 9.91
N CYS A 144 -19.08 -7.13 9.89
CA CYS A 144 -19.70 -8.33 9.34
C CYS A 144 -20.47 -9.05 10.46
N ARG A 145 -21.70 -9.44 10.19
CA ARG A 145 -22.56 -10.24 11.08
C ARG A 145 -23.40 -11.18 10.24
#